data_AF-A0A7J9HQD9-F1
#
_entry.id   AF-A0A7J9HQD9-F1
#
_cell.length_a   1.000
_cell.length_b   1.000
_cell.length_c   1.000
_cell.angle_alpha   90.00
_cell.angle_beta   90.00
_cell.angle_gamma   90.00
#
_symmetry.space_group_name_H-M   'P 1'
#
loop_
_entity.id
_entity.type
_entity.pdbx_description
1 polymer ?
#
loop_
_entity_poly.entity_id
_entity_poly.type
_entity_poly.pdbx_seq_one_letter_code
_entity_poly.pdbx_strand_id
1 'polypeptide(L)' 'SLEAIKAIQVSDLTPSRSILIRRIHHILKNVGNWVIEYIPREENIEANRMAKIAFNKEEWL' A
#
# COMPACT_ATOMS: atom_id res chain seq x y z
N SER A 1 4.91 -6.59 -0.25
CA SER A 1 5.15 -8.02 -0.48
C SER A 1 4.55 -8.43 -1.82
N LEU A 2 4.88 -9.61 -2.34
CA LEU A 2 4.35 -10.10 -3.62
C LEU A 2 2.83 -10.27 -3.59
N GLU A 3 2.27 -10.59 -2.42
CA GLU A 3 0.85 -10.75 -2.16
C GLU A 3 0.09 -9.43 -2.36
N ALA A 4 0.65 -8.31 -1.89
CA ALA A 4 0.06 -6.99 -2.11
C ALA A 4 0.00 -6.63 -3.60
N ILE A 5 1.05 -6.98 -4.36
CA ILE A 5 1.09 -6.79 -5.82
C ILE A 5 0.02 -7.63 -6.51
N LYS A 6 -0.09 -8.92 -6.15
CA LYS A 6 -1.13 -9.82 -6.69
C LYS A 6 -2.53 -9.29 -6.36
N ALA A 7 -2.74 -8.81 -5.13
CA ALA A 7 -4.01 -8.23 -4.72
C ALA A 7 -4.37 -6.99 -5.55
N ILE A 8 -3.40 -6.12 -5.85
CA ILE A 8 -3.60 -4.96 -6.74
C ILE A 8 -3.93 -5.39 -8.17
N GLN A 9 -3.22 -6.38 -8.71
CA GLN A 9 -3.45 -6.89 -10.08
C GLN A 9 -4.84 -7.50 -10.24
N VAL A 10 -5.32 -8.21 -9.22
CA VAL A 10 -6.66 -8.84 -9.22
C VAL A 10 -7.75 -7.84 -8.80
N SER A 11 -7.40 -6.66 -8.28
CA SER A 11 -8.38 -5.68 -7.84
C SER A 11 -9.11 -5.03 -9.02
N ASP A 12 -10.44 -5.14 -9.00
CA ASP A 12 -11.33 -4.39 -9.89
C ASP A 12 -11.45 -2.94 -9.40
N LEU A 13 -10.39 -2.17 -9.62
CA LEU A 13 -10.39 -0.73 -9.37
C LEU A 13 -11.40 -0.05 -10.30
N THR A 14 -12.56 0.28 -9.75
CA THR A 14 -13.67 0.92 -10.48
C THR A 14 -13.28 2.31 -10.98
N PRO A 15 -13.83 2.78 -12.12
CA PRO A 15 -13.56 4.11 -12.63
C PRO A 15 -14.07 5.18 -11.65
N SER A 16 -13.16 5.95 -11.06
CA SER A 16 -13.52 7.09 -10.22
C SER A 16 -13.71 8.37 -11.05
N ARG A 17 -14.63 9.25 -10.61
CA ARG A 17 -14.76 10.61 -11.18
C ARG A 17 -13.62 11.54 -10.74
N SER A 18 -12.94 11.21 -9.64
CA SER A 18 -11.79 11.97 -9.17
C SER A 18 -10.58 11.74 -10.08
N ILE A 19 -9.99 12.83 -10.56
CA ILE A 19 -8.74 12.80 -11.35
C ILE A 19 -7.62 12.16 -10.52
N LEU A 20 -7.52 12.52 -9.24
CA LEU A 20 -6.51 11.98 -8.33
C LEU A 20 -6.64 10.46 -8.18
N ILE A 21 -7.86 9.97 -7.95
CA ILE A 21 -8.09 8.52 -7.78
C ILE A 21 -7.80 7.76 -9.07
N ARG A 22 -8.18 8.31 -10.24
CA ARG A 22 -7.81 7.70 -11.53
C ARG A 22 -6.30 7.60 -11.73
N ARG A 23 -5.55 8.64 -11.33
CA ARG A 23 -4.09 8.64 -11.40
C ARG A 23 -3.48 7.59 -10.49
N ILE A 24 -3.99 7.45 -9.26
CA ILE A 24 -3.59 6.40 -8.32
C ILE A 24 -3.86 5.03 -8.93
N HIS A 25 -5.07 4.78 -9.45
CA HIS A 25 -5.40 3.51 -10.11
C HIS A 25 -4.46 3.18 -11.28
N HIS A 26 -4.09 4.18 -12.08
CA HIS A 26 -3.15 3.98 -13.18
C HIS A 26 -1.76 3.60 -12.69
N ILE A 27 -1.23 4.27 -11.66
CA ILE A 27 0.06 3.93 -11.05
C ILE A 27 0.03 2.50 -10.49
N LEU A 28 -1.06 2.12 -9.82
CA LEU A 28 -1.27 0.79 -9.26
C LEU A 28 -1.34 -0.31 -10.32
N LYS A 29 -1.93 -0.06 -11.48
CA LYS A 29 -2.03 -1.06 -12.56
C LYS A 29 -0.71 -1.26 -13.33
N ASN A 30 0.18 -0.28 -13.33
CA ASN A 30 1.46 -0.34 -14.04
C ASN A 30 2.56 -1.05 -13.22
N VAL A 31 2.25 -2.20 -12.62
CA VAL A 31 3.15 -2.90 -11.69
C VAL A 31 4.47 -3.32 -12.35
N GLY A 32 4.49 -3.55 -13.66
CA GLY A 32 5.71 -3.89 -14.41
C GLY A 32 6.78 -2.78 -14.40
N ASN A 33 6.41 -1.55 -14.04
CA ASN A 33 7.33 -0.41 -13.92
C ASN A 33 7.75 -0.14 -12.47
N TRP A 34 7.36 -1.00 -11.52
CA TRP A 34 7.64 -0.79 -10.12
C TRP A 34 9.04 -1.31 -9.77
N VAL A 35 9.80 -0.50 -9.04
CA VAL A 35 11.02 -0.94 -8.37
C VAL A 35 10.61 -1.36 -6.96
N ILE A 36 10.82 -2.64 -6.63
CA ILE A 36 10.53 -3.17 -5.30
C ILE A 36 11.84 -3.18 -4.52
N GLU A 37 11.89 -2.34 -3.49
CA GLU A 37 13.04 -2.27 -2.58
C GLU A 37 12.63 -2.79 -1.21
N TYR A 38 13.55 -3.52 -0.57
CA TYR A 38 13.38 -3.90 0.82
C TYR A 38 13.86 -2.75 1.70
N ILE A 39 12.96 -2.25 2.55
CA ILE A 39 13.27 -1.26 3.57
C ILE A 39 12.81 -1.85 4.90
N PRO A 40 13.71 -1.99 5.91
CA PRO A 40 13.32 -2.38 7.26
C PRO A 40 12.16 -1.51 7.76
N ARG A 41 11.21 -2.12 8.47
CA ARG A 41 10.00 -1.41 8.92
C ARG A 41 10.37 -0.17 9.74
N GLU A 42 11.36 -0.29 10.60
CA GLU A 42 11.84 0.75 11.52
C GLU A 42 12.34 2.00 10.78
N GLU A 43 12.86 1.82 9.56
CA GLU A 43 13.36 2.88 8.68
C GLU A 43 12.26 3.50 7.81
N ASN A 44 11.15 2.77 7.60
CA ASN A 44 9.98 3.28 6.90
C ASN A 44 8.99 3.90 7.91
N ILE A 45 9.06 5.22 8.08
CA ILE A 45 8.27 5.97 9.07
C ILE A 45 6.77 5.65 8.98
N GLU A 46 6.21 5.60 7.77
CA GLU A 46 4.78 5.33 7.57
C GLU A 46 4.42 3.88 7.87
N ALA A 47 5.22 2.91 7.40
CA ALA A 47 5.00 1.51 7.72
C ALA A 47 5.14 1.22 9.21
N ASN A 48 6.12 1.82 9.89
CA ASN A 48 6.31 1.73 11.33
C ASN A 48 5.11 2.33 12.09
N ARG A 49 4.64 3.52 11.67
CA ARG A 49 3.47 4.17 12.25
C ARG A 49 2.22 3.32 12.10
N MET A 50 1.95 2.80 10.90
CA MET A 50 0.81 1.91 10.65
C MET A 50 0.88 0.64 11.49
N ALA A 51 2.07 0.01 11.59
CA ALA A 51 2.27 -1.16 12.43
C ALA A 51 1.99 -0.83 13.91
N LYS A 52 2.51 0.28 14.44
CA LYS A 52 2.21 0.73 15.81
C LYS A 52 0.71 0.96 16.01
N ILE A 53 0.00 1.56 15.07
CA ILE A 53 -1.46 1.75 15.18
C ILE A 53 -2.20 0.40 15.19
N ALA A 54 -1.77 -0.54 14.37
CA ALA A 54 -2.41 -1.85 14.26
C ALA A 54 -2.14 -2.75 15.49
N PHE A 55 -0.92 -2.70 16.02
CA PHE A 55 -0.44 -3.61 17.07
C PHE A 55 -0.38 -2.98 18.48
N ASN A 56 -0.30 -1.66 18.65
CA ASN A 56 -0.36 -0.99 19.97
C ASN A 56 -1.80 -0.79 20.48
N LYS A 57 -2.78 -1.58 20.04
CA LYS A 57 -4.09 -1.64 20.70
C LYS A 57 -4.05 -2.35 22.05
N GLU A 58 -2.92 -2.92 22.46
CA GLU A 58 -2.76 -3.66 23.73
C GLU A 58 -2.08 -2.89 24.86
N GLU A 59 -1.68 -1.62 24.70
CA GLU A 59 -1.10 -0.82 25.82
C GLU A 59 -2.13 -0.04 26.64
N TRP A 60 -3.44 -0.28 26.45
CA TRP A 60 -4.53 0.37 27.19
C TRP A 60 -5.44 -0.61 27.96
N LEU A 61 -4.95 -1.81 28.30
CA LEU A 61 -5.61 -2.72 29.25
C LEU A 61 -4.71 -2.99 30.46
#